data_AF-A0A401QGK8-F1
#
_entry.id   AF-A0A401QGK8-F1
#
_cell.length_a   1.000
_cell.length_b   1.000
_cell.length_c   1.000
_cell.angle_alpha   90.00
_cell.angle_beta   90.00
_cell.angle_gamma   90.00
#
_symmetry.space_group_name_H-M   'P 1'
#
loop_
_entity.id
_entity.type
_entity.pdbx_description
1 polymer ?
#
loop_
_entity_poly.entity_id
_entity_poly.type
_entity_poly.pdbx_seq_one_letter_code
_entity_poly.pdbx_strand_id
1 'polypeptide(L)' 'EKQRFRVYVVTPLMPGFEGDISTGGGTSIQAVMHFNLRTIARGEYSIIEQLKKESKSGG' A
#
# COMPACT_ATOMS: atom_id res chain seq x y z
N GLU A 1 -4.41 6.87 26.19
CA GLU A 1 -3.26 6.11 26.71
C GLU A 1 -2.35 5.72 25.53
N LYS A 2 -1.03 5.91 25.60
CA LYS A 2 -0.09 5.56 24.51
C LYS A 2 0.47 4.16 24.75
N GLN A 3 -0.13 3.15 24.12
CA GLN A 3 0.32 1.76 24.24
C GLN A 3 1.21 1.37 23.06
N ARG A 4 2.16 0.46 23.30
CA ARG A 4 2.97 -0.11 22.21
C ARG A 4 2.06 -0.97 21.33
N PHE A 5 1.85 -0.53 20.10
CA PHE A 5 1.06 -1.24 19.09
C PHE A 5 1.91 -1.47 17.84
N ARG A 6 1.88 -2.69 17.29
CA ARG A 6 2.66 -3.08 16.11
C ARG A 6 1.74 -3.77 15.11
N VAL A 7 1.80 -3.36 13.85
CA VAL A 7 1.10 -3.98 12.73
C VAL A 7 2.14 -4.56 11.78
N TYR A 8 2.02 -5.85 11.47
CA TYR A 8 2.85 -6.51 10.46
C TYR A 8 1.97 -6.82 9.26
N VAL A 9 2.40 -6.36 8.09
CA VAL A 9 1.69 -6.57 6.82
C VAL A 9 2.59 -7.41 5.93
N VAL A 10 2.11 -8.60 5.54
CA VAL A 10 2.78 -9.49 4.60
C VAL A 10 1.91 -9.58 3.35
N THR A 11 2.46 -9.15 2.22
CA THR A 11 1.79 -9.22 0.91
C THR A 11 2.70 -9.93 -0.07
N PRO A 12 2.16 -10.61 -1.10
CA PRO A 12 2.99 -11.13 -2.17
C PRO A 12 3.72 -9.96 -2.87
N LEU A 13 4.90 -10.24 -3.42
CA LEU A 13 5.66 -9.23 -4.17
C LEU A 13 4.92 -8.79 -5.43
N MET A 14 4.16 -9.70 -6.03
CA MET A 14 3.34 -9.45 -7.22
C MET A 14 2.02 -10.22 -7.16
N PRO A 15 0.94 -9.71 -7.78
CA PRO A 15 -0.31 -10.44 -7.97
C PRO A 15 -0.11 -11.72 -8.80
N GLY A 16 -0.78 -12.81 -8.43
CA GLY A 16 -0.70 -14.10 -9.12
C GLY A 16 -1.55 -14.17 -10.40
N PHE A 17 -1.29 -13.29 -11.36
CA PHE A 17 -1.94 -13.31 -12.67
C PHE A 17 -0.91 -13.56 -13.77
N GLU A 18 -1.35 -14.14 -14.88
CA GLU A 18 -0.52 -14.27 -16.08
C GLU A 18 -0.20 -12.88 -16.67
N GLY A 19 1.06 -12.67 -17.04
CA GLY A 19 1.51 -11.43 -17.69
C GLY A 19 3.02 -11.29 -17.63
N ASP A 20 3.61 -10.78 -18.71
CA ASP A 20 5.04 -10.51 -18.77
C ASP A 20 5.39 -9.26 -17.95
N ILE A 21 6.09 -9.46 -16.84
CA ILE A 21 6.53 -8.39 -15.94
C ILE A 21 7.48 -7.42 -16.64
N SER A 22 8.25 -7.88 -17.64
CA SER A 22 9.17 -7.03 -18.39
C SER A 22 8.44 -5.94 -19.19
N THR A 23 7.14 -6.14 -19.47
CA THR A 23 6.25 -5.17 -20.12
C THR A 23 5.42 -4.32 -19.15
N GLY A 24 5.67 -4.45 -17.84
CA GLY A 24 4.87 -3.83 -16.79
C GLY A 24 3.67 -4.68 -16.33
N GLY A 25 3.63 -5.95 -16.72
CA GLY A 25 2.58 -6.91 -16.37
C GLY A 25 1.27 -6.71 -17.15
N GLY A 26 0.37 -7.69 -17.08
CA GLY A 26 -0.96 -7.59 -17.67
C GLY A 26 -1.86 -6.58 -16.93
N THR A 27 -2.96 -6.16 -17.56
CA THR A 27 -3.94 -5.20 -16.98
C THR A 27 -4.40 -5.61 -15.58
N SER A 28 -4.60 -6.90 -15.34
CA SER A 28 -4.98 -7.43 -14.02
C SER A 28 -3.91 -7.20 -12.96
N ILE A 29 -2.63 -7.42 -13.31
CA ILE A 29 -1.48 -7.16 -12.42
C ILE A 29 -1.44 -5.68 -12.06
N GLN A 30 -1.55 -4.80 -13.06
CA GLN A 30 -1.49 -3.36 -12.87
C GLN A 30 -2.64 -2.84 -12.03
N ALA A 31 -3.87 -3.33 -12.24
CA ALA A 31 -5.04 -2.94 -11.47
C ALA A 31 -4.88 -3.32 -9.99
N VAL A 32 -4.47 -4.55 -9.70
CA VAL A 32 -4.25 -4.99 -8.31
C VAL A 32 -3.11 -4.21 -7.67
N MET A 33 -1.99 -4.02 -8.37
CA MET A 33 -0.87 -3.22 -7.87
C MET A 33 -1.26 -1.76 -7.60
N HIS A 34 -2.10 -1.18 -8.46
CA HIS A 34 -2.64 0.17 -8.26
C HIS A 34 -3.40 0.26 -6.93
N PHE A 35 -4.32 -0.66 -6.66
CA PHE A 35 -5.10 -0.63 -5.42
C PHE A 35 -4.28 -0.99 -4.18
N ASN A 36 -3.29 -1.89 -4.29
CA ASN A 36 -2.35 -2.18 -3.21
C ASN A 36 -1.58 -0.93 -2.79
N LEU A 37 -0.98 -0.23 -3.75
CA LEU A 37 -0.26 1.01 -3.48
C LEU A 37 -1.20 2.11 -2.98
N ARG A 38 -2.40 2.24 -3.56
CA ARG A 38 -3.39 3.25 -3.16
C ARG A 38 -3.84 3.07 -1.71
N THR A 39 -3.96 1.83 -1.24
CA THR A 39 -4.34 1.52 0.15
C THR A 39 -3.18 1.77 1.11
N ILE A 40 -1.96 1.35 0.76
CA ILE A 40 -0.84 1.34 1.70
C ILE A 40 -0.15 2.70 1.75
N ALA A 41 0.27 3.25 0.61
CA ALA A 41 1.25 4.35 0.58
C ALA A 41 0.99 5.47 -0.43
N ARG A 42 -0.01 5.35 -1.32
CA ARG A 42 -0.23 6.30 -2.41
C ARG A 42 -1.60 6.97 -2.31
N GLY A 43 -1.59 8.29 -2.20
CA GLY A 43 -2.81 9.10 -2.15
C GLY A 43 -3.23 9.43 -0.72
N GLU A 44 -4.08 10.45 -0.60
CA GLU A 44 -4.35 11.11 0.68
C GLU A 44 -5.08 10.24 1.71
N TYR A 45 -5.70 9.15 1.25
CA TYR A 45 -6.46 8.18 2.04
C TYR A 45 -5.65 6.92 2.35
N SER A 46 -4.39 6.83 1.90
CA SER A 46 -3.54 5.69 2.19
C SER A 46 -3.16 5.64 3.67
N ILE A 47 -2.92 4.45 4.20
CA ILE A 47 -2.57 4.21 5.61
C ILE A 47 -1.37 5.07 6.02
N ILE A 48 -0.29 5.06 5.23
CA ILE A 48 0.93 5.81 5.55
C ILE A 48 0.69 7.32 5.54
N GLU A 49 -0.10 7.86 4.59
CA GLU A 49 -0.37 9.30 4.54
C GLU A 49 -1.28 9.76 5.69
N GLN A 50 -2.27 8.95 6.08
CA GLN A 50 -3.10 9.23 7.26
C GLN A 50 -2.26 9.22 8.56
N LEU A 51 -1.37 8.22 8.74
CA LEU A 51 -0.47 8.17 9.89
C LEU A 51 0.49 9.36 9.94
N LYS A 52 1.01 9.80 8.78
CA LYS A 52 1.85 11.01 8.71
C LYS A 52 1.08 12.28 9.07
N LYS A 53 -0.17 12.41 8.63
CA LYS A 53 -1.04 13.57 8.94
C LYS A 53 -1.24 13.67 10.46
N GLU A 54 -1.70 12.58 11.08
CA GLU A 54 -1.89 12.51 12.54
C GLU A 54 -0.59 12.72 13.33
N SER A 55 0.53 12.22 12.82
CA SER A 55 1.83 12.44 13.46
C SER A 55 2.31 13.90 13.37
N LYS A 56 1.86 14.68 12.38
CA LYS A 56 2.25 16.09 12.20
C LYS A 56 1.30 17.05 12.91
N SER A 57 0.03 16.70 13.08
CA SER A 57 -0.96 17.49 13.82
C SER A 57 -0.82 17.38 15.34
N GLY A 58 -0.10 16.39 15.84
CA GLY A 58 0.16 16.15 17.26
C GLY A 58 1.43 16.81 17.84
N GLY A 59 1.96 17.86 17.20
CA GLY A 59 3.09 18.66 17.67
C GLY A 59 2.67 19.97 18.30
#